data_AF-A0AA38MT66-F1
#
_entry.id   AF-A0AA38MT66-F1
#
_cell.length_a   1.000
_cell.length_b   1.000
_cell.length_c   1.000
_cell.angle_alpha   90.00
_cell.angle_beta   90.00
_cell.angle_gamma   90.00
#
_symmetry.space_group_name_H-M   'P 1'
#
loop_
_entity.id
_entity.type
_entity.pdbx_description
1 polymer ?
#
loop_
_entity_poly.entity_id
_entity_poly.type
_entity_poly.pdbx_seq_one_letter_code
_entity_poly.pdbx_strand_id
1 'polypeptide(L)'
;MLYLVWNKELLNIGGAVARAAYELEMDIIKQMSDSAGSTKTAEMQSWLMDRAIHVLKFFTFHQSTPSADVSSLMEQAFFTSSAGFRIISTNGIHDVADIRLPDGQFSSFLKDLPVLPEELLTAARPMVTAMQNRKLIKAITFSDVLKELSNRPLTEEESIACLTWWTSLNKDGESAARLNSIRQQLLDAAVFTTGAAGSDTERIVPLNTIQSILNPRGMAGNIPSDAPFPATMLPPSISKSFKPDQLTFAFRRGPYS
;
A
#
# COMPACT_ATOMS: atom_id res chain seq x y z
N MET A 1 15.79 -30.10 36.60
CA MET A 1 16.05 -28.82 35.90
C MET A 1 16.39 -29.05 34.42
N LEU A 2 17.33 -29.95 34.07
CA LEU A 2 17.68 -30.30 32.67
C LEU A 2 16.52 -30.80 31.79
N TYR A 3 15.62 -31.64 32.31
CA TYR A 3 14.48 -32.17 31.53
C TYR A 3 13.49 -31.07 31.06
N LEU A 4 13.26 -30.05 31.89
CA LEU A 4 12.37 -28.94 31.53
C LEU A 4 13.00 -28.02 30.47
N VAL A 5 14.34 -27.87 30.50
CA VAL A 5 15.07 -27.12 29.47
C VAL A 5 15.02 -27.87 28.14
N TRP A 6 15.28 -29.18 28.13
CA TRP A 6 15.19 -30.02 26.93
C TRP A 6 13.81 -30.00 26.27
N ASN A 7 12.73 -30.04 27.06
CA ASN A 7 11.37 -29.95 26.53
C ASN A 7 11.12 -28.60 25.85
N LYS A 8 11.61 -27.50 26.42
CA LYS A 8 11.48 -26.17 25.80
C LYS A 8 12.29 -26.06 24.51
N GLU A 9 13.52 -26.57 24.50
CA GLU A 9 14.34 -26.57 23.29
C GLU A 9 13.71 -27.40 22.16
N LEU A 10 13.11 -28.55 22.49
CA LEU A 10 12.41 -29.37 21.50
C LEU A 10 11.20 -28.64 20.90
N LEU A 11 10.44 -27.89 21.71
CA LEU A 11 9.34 -27.05 21.22
C LEU A 11 9.84 -25.90 20.34
N ASN A 12 10.96 -25.28 20.71
CA ASN A 12 11.58 -24.24 19.88
C ASN A 12 11.98 -24.79 18.50
N ILE A 13 12.63 -25.97 18.47
CA ILE A 13 12.98 -26.64 17.22
C ILE A 13 11.71 -26.96 16.42
N GLY A 14 10.64 -27.43 17.07
CA GLY A 14 9.35 -27.68 16.41
C GLY A 14 8.77 -26.44 15.72
N GLY A 15 8.81 -25.28 16.38
CA GLY A 15 8.39 -24.01 15.78
C GLY A 15 9.27 -23.59 14.60
N ALA A 16 10.59 -23.72 14.71
CA ALA A 16 11.53 -23.40 13.64
C ALA A 16 11.37 -24.32 12.41
N VAL A 17 11.14 -25.62 12.62
CA VAL A 17 10.86 -26.58 11.55
C VAL A 17 9.53 -26.27 10.86
N ALA A 18 8.49 -25.94 11.64
CA ALA A 18 7.22 -25.48 11.08
C ALA A 18 7.40 -24.21 10.22
N ARG A 19 8.28 -23.28 10.65
CA ARG A 19 8.60 -22.06 9.90
C ARG A 19 9.31 -22.36 8.57
N ALA A 20 10.26 -23.30 8.57
CA ALA A 20 10.95 -23.72 7.36
C ALA A 20 9.99 -24.40 6.36
N ALA A 21 9.09 -25.26 6.86
CA ALA A 21 8.06 -25.88 6.03
C ALA A 21 7.08 -24.86 5.44
N TYR A 22 6.68 -23.85 6.24
CA TYR A 22 5.86 -22.74 5.75
C TYR A 22 6.55 -21.96 4.62
N GLU A 23 7.84 -21.60 4.78
CA GLU A 23 8.57 -20.88 3.72
C GLU A 23 8.62 -21.69 2.43
N LEU A 24 8.89 -22.99 2.53
CA LEU A 24 8.93 -23.87 1.36
C LEU A 24 7.59 -23.85 0.61
N GLU A 25 6.48 -23.96 1.34
CA GLU A 25 5.13 -23.90 0.74
C GLU A 25 4.85 -22.53 0.09
N MET A 26 5.22 -21.43 0.76
CA MET A 26 5.05 -20.09 0.22
C MET A 26 5.93 -19.83 -1.01
N ASP A 27 7.15 -20.37 -1.04
CA ASP A 27 8.04 -20.28 -2.20
C ASP A 27 7.49 -21.08 -3.39
N ILE A 28 6.86 -22.24 -3.15
CA ILE A 28 6.17 -23.01 -4.20
C ILE A 28 5.01 -22.20 -4.79
N ILE A 29 4.17 -21.58 -3.94
CA ILE A 29 3.08 -20.71 -4.41
C ILE A 29 3.65 -19.52 -5.20
N LYS A 30 4.76 -18.94 -4.74
CA LYS A 30 5.44 -17.84 -5.43
C LYS A 30 5.93 -18.25 -6.81
N GLN A 31 6.62 -19.38 -6.92
CA GLN A 31 7.11 -19.88 -8.21
C GLN A 31 5.97 -20.16 -9.19
N MET A 32 4.85 -20.75 -8.73
CA MET A 32 3.68 -20.98 -9.58
C MET A 32 3.05 -19.65 -10.04
N SER A 33 2.96 -18.69 -9.14
CA SER A 33 2.47 -17.34 -9.43
C SER A 33 3.38 -16.64 -10.45
N ASP A 34 4.69 -16.63 -10.23
CA ASP A 34 5.65 -15.93 -11.09
C ASP A 34 5.74 -16.57 -12.48
N SER A 35 5.67 -17.91 -12.56
CA SER A 35 5.70 -18.65 -13.83
C SER A 35 4.49 -18.35 -14.73
N ALA A 36 3.33 -18.04 -14.13
CA ALA A 36 2.15 -17.65 -14.90
C ALA A 36 2.21 -16.20 -15.40
N GLY A 37 2.97 -15.32 -14.74
CA GLY A 37 3.17 -13.94 -15.18
C GLY A 37 1.87 -13.19 -15.45
N SER A 38 1.76 -12.56 -16.62
CA SER A 38 0.57 -11.86 -17.12
C SER A 38 -0.53 -12.78 -17.65
N THR A 39 -0.29 -14.10 -17.74
CA THR A 39 -1.27 -15.07 -18.26
C THR A 39 -2.17 -15.69 -17.18
N LYS A 40 -2.10 -15.18 -15.94
CA LYS A 40 -2.94 -15.64 -14.83
C LYS A 40 -4.42 -15.46 -15.14
N THR A 41 -5.13 -16.57 -15.29
CA THR A 41 -6.59 -16.57 -15.33
C THR A 41 -7.15 -16.22 -13.95
N ALA A 42 -8.38 -15.69 -13.90
CA ALA A 42 -9.06 -15.41 -12.61
C ALA A 42 -9.19 -16.69 -11.76
N GLU A 43 -9.41 -17.84 -12.40
CA GLU A 43 -9.47 -19.16 -11.75
C GLU A 43 -8.14 -19.52 -11.08
N MET A 44 -7.02 -19.29 -11.76
CA MET A 44 -5.69 -19.53 -11.19
C MET A 44 -5.39 -18.58 -10.03
N GLN A 45 -5.78 -17.31 -10.14
CA GLN A 45 -5.62 -16.35 -9.04
C GLN A 45 -6.41 -16.76 -7.80
N SER A 46 -7.66 -17.18 -7.98
CA SER A 46 -8.51 -17.71 -6.90
C SER A 46 -7.89 -18.94 -6.26
N TRP A 47 -7.41 -19.89 -7.08
CA TRP A 47 -6.75 -21.09 -6.57
C TRP A 47 -5.46 -20.79 -5.78
N LEU A 48 -4.63 -19.85 -6.26
CA LEU A 48 -3.42 -19.42 -5.54
C LEU A 48 -3.78 -18.77 -4.20
N MET A 49 -4.85 -17.96 -4.17
CA MET A 49 -5.36 -17.35 -2.94
C MET A 49 -5.83 -18.41 -1.93
N ASP A 50 -6.66 -19.36 -2.37
CA ASP A 50 -7.15 -20.45 -1.52
C ASP A 50 -6.00 -21.31 -0.99
N ARG A 51 -4.99 -21.59 -1.82
CA ARG A 51 -3.78 -22.33 -1.40
C ARG A 51 -2.99 -21.56 -0.35
N ALA A 52 -2.80 -20.25 -0.54
CA ALA A 52 -2.11 -19.41 0.44
C ALA A 52 -2.87 -19.31 1.77
N ILE A 53 -4.19 -19.16 1.72
CA ILE A 53 -5.06 -19.17 2.92
C ILE A 53 -4.96 -20.52 3.63
N HIS A 54 -4.97 -21.62 2.89
CA HIS A 54 -4.81 -22.96 3.47
C HIS A 54 -3.46 -23.11 4.20
N VAL A 55 -2.36 -22.68 3.58
CA VAL A 55 -1.02 -22.70 4.21
C VAL A 55 -1.01 -21.86 5.48
N LEU A 56 -1.52 -20.64 5.45
CA LEU A 56 -1.62 -19.78 6.64
C LEU A 56 -2.41 -20.44 7.77
N LYS A 57 -3.58 -21.01 7.46
CA LYS A 57 -4.42 -21.71 8.45
C LYS A 57 -3.70 -22.92 9.03
N PHE A 58 -3.05 -23.72 8.19
CA PHE A 58 -2.35 -24.93 8.61
C PHE A 58 -1.22 -24.62 9.59
N PHE A 59 -0.46 -23.55 9.35
CA PHE A 59 0.62 -23.11 10.23
C PHE A 59 0.17 -22.12 11.33
N THR A 60 -1.15 -21.95 11.52
CA THR A 60 -1.70 -21.15 12.63
C THR A 60 -1.68 -21.96 13.91
N PHE A 61 -0.98 -21.45 14.92
CA PHE A 61 -0.97 -22.04 16.25
C PHE A 61 -2.26 -21.69 17.00
N HIS A 62 -2.85 -22.69 17.65
CA HIS A 62 -4.04 -22.55 18.47
C HIS A 62 -3.71 -22.96 19.90
N GLN A 63 -4.48 -22.45 20.87
CA GLN A 63 -4.26 -22.74 22.27
C GLN A 63 -4.28 -24.26 22.52
N SER A 64 -3.19 -24.80 23.05
CA SER A 64 -3.07 -26.21 23.36
C SER A 64 -3.73 -26.54 24.71
N THR A 65 -4.38 -27.70 24.80
CA THR A 65 -4.85 -28.30 26.05
C THR A 65 -3.92 -29.46 26.43
N PRO A 66 -3.54 -29.65 27.73
CA PRO A 66 -3.92 -28.87 28.91
C PRO A 66 -3.05 -27.64 29.19
N SER A 67 -1.93 -27.43 28.48
CA SER A 67 -1.02 -26.30 28.72
C SER A 67 -0.88 -25.42 27.47
N ALA A 68 -1.28 -24.15 27.60
CA ALA A 68 -1.15 -23.14 26.55
C ALA A 68 0.31 -22.73 26.26
N ASP A 69 1.23 -23.02 27.20
CA ASP A 69 2.65 -22.68 27.07
C ASP A 69 3.28 -23.39 25.87
N VAL A 70 2.81 -24.60 25.55
CA VAL A 70 3.32 -25.41 24.44
C VAL A 70 3.12 -24.69 23.10
N SER A 71 1.87 -24.32 22.78
CA SER A 71 1.55 -23.59 21.55
C SER A 71 2.24 -22.23 21.49
N SER A 72 2.33 -21.54 22.63
CA SER A 72 2.96 -20.21 22.71
C SER A 72 4.45 -20.25 22.41
N LEU A 73 5.18 -21.22 22.97
CA LEU A 73 6.61 -21.40 22.72
C LEU A 73 6.88 -21.77 21.26
N MET A 74 6.10 -22.70 20.70
CA MET A 74 6.23 -23.07 19.28
C MET A 74 5.91 -21.89 18.35
N GLU A 75 4.86 -21.13 18.64
CA GLU A 75 4.48 -19.94 17.86
C GLU A 75 5.57 -18.87 17.94
N GLN A 76 6.13 -18.62 19.13
CA GLN A 76 7.24 -17.69 19.29
C GLN A 76 8.46 -18.11 18.48
N ALA A 77 8.86 -19.39 18.55
CA ALA A 77 9.97 -19.91 17.78
C ALA A 77 9.70 -19.88 16.27
N PHE A 78 8.45 -20.13 15.86
CA PHE A 78 8.03 -19.98 14.47
C PHE A 78 8.29 -18.55 13.97
N PHE A 79 7.77 -17.52 14.65
CA PHE A 79 7.96 -16.13 14.19
C PHE A 79 9.39 -15.59 14.33
N THR A 80 10.23 -16.15 15.21
CA THR A 80 11.58 -15.62 15.48
C THR A 80 12.71 -16.36 14.76
N SER A 81 12.41 -17.48 14.11
CA SER A 81 13.42 -18.33 13.43
C SER A 81 13.85 -17.82 12.05
N SER A 82 13.22 -16.77 11.52
CA SER A 82 13.60 -16.12 10.26
C SER A 82 13.45 -14.60 10.36
N ALA A 83 14.25 -13.86 9.60
CA ALA A 83 14.21 -12.40 9.55
C ALA A 83 12.99 -11.85 8.78
N GLY A 84 12.37 -12.67 7.94
CA GLY A 84 11.23 -12.31 7.11
C GLY A 84 10.00 -13.18 7.38
N PHE A 85 8.87 -12.85 6.75
CA PHE A 85 7.64 -13.64 6.75
C PHE A 85 6.87 -13.43 5.44
N ARG A 86 6.90 -14.41 4.54
CA ARG A 86 6.27 -14.27 3.21
C ARG A 86 4.78 -14.48 3.27
N ILE A 87 3.99 -13.60 2.67
CA ILE A 87 2.53 -13.74 2.58
C ILE A 87 2.02 -13.20 1.23
N ILE A 88 0.85 -13.69 0.81
CA ILE A 88 0.19 -13.20 -0.40
C ILE A 88 -0.39 -11.80 -0.18
N SER A 89 -0.17 -10.92 -1.15
CA SER A 89 -0.69 -9.56 -1.27
C SER A 89 -1.59 -9.42 -2.50
N THR A 90 -2.19 -8.25 -2.68
CA THR A 90 -2.91 -7.83 -3.90
C THR A 90 -2.07 -7.92 -5.19
N ASN A 91 -0.74 -7.92 -5.10
CA ASN A 91 0.16 -7.89 -6.26
C ASN A 91 1.30 -8.91 -6.19
N GLY A 92 1.08 -10.05 -5.52
CA GLY A 92 2.01 -11.17 -5.51
C GLY A 92 2.37 -11.64 -4.11
N ILE A 93 3.52 -12.29 -3.96
CA ILE A 93 3.99 -12.80 -2.67
C ILE A 93 5.23 -12.02 -2.26
N HIS A 94 5.11 -11.31 -1.15
CA HIS A 94 6.14 -10.42 -0.61
C HIS A 94 6.40 -10.74 0.85
N ASP A 95 7.47 -10.18 1.39
CA ASP A 95 7.66 -10.17 2.83
C ASP A 95 6.59 -9.30 3.51
N VAL A 96 6.13 -9.70 4.69
CA VAL A 96 5.13 -8.97 5.48
C VAL A 96 5.58 -7.54 5.78
N ALA A 97 6.89 -7.28 5.86
CA ALA A 97 7.44 -5.94 6.06
C ALA A 97 7.13 -4.99 4.90
N ASP A 98 6.92 -5.52 3.70
CA ASP A 98 6.61 -4.78 2.47
C ASP A 98 5.11 -4.70 2.18
N ILE A 99 4.28 -5.33 3.02
CA ILE A 99 2.82 -5.36 2.86
C ILE A 99 2.16 -4.41 3.86
N ARG A 100 1.05 -3.78 3.45
CA ARG A 100 0.24 -2.91 4.30
C ARG A 100 -1.16 -3.46 4.53
N LEU A 101 -1.77 -3.07 5.65
CA LEU A 101 -3.19 -3.31 5.89
C LEU A 101 -4.03 -2.51 4.88
N PRO A 102 -5.15 -3.07 4.38
CA PRO A 102 -5.99 -2.37 3.42
C PRO A 102 -6.64 -1.15 4.05
N ASP A 103 -6.69 -0.07 3.27
CA ASP A 103 -7.38 1.16 3.62
C ASP A 103 -8.05 1.72 2.36
N GLY A 104 -9.37 1.80 2.41
CA GLY A 104 -10.21 2.24 1.28
C GLY A 104 -9.94 3.69 0.85
N GLN A 105 -9.31 4.50 1.69
CA GLN A 105 -8.93 5.87 1.33
C GLN A 105 -7.83 5.91 0.26
N PHE A 106 -6.96 4.88 0.22
CA PHE A 106 -5.79 4.84 -0.65
C PHE A 106 -5.94 3.93 -1.87
N SER A 107 -6.90 2.99 -1.84
CA SER A 107 -7.10 1.98 -2.90
C SER A 107 -7.39 2.56 -4.29
N SER A 108 -7.83 3.81 -4.35
CA SER A 108 -8.14 4.52 -5.59
C SER A 108 -6.89 4.99 -6.35
N PHE A 109 -5.74 5.18 -5.68
CA PHE A 109 -4.53 5.71 -6.33
C PHE A 109 -3.21 5.00 -5.96
N LEU A 110 -3.13 4.25 -4.85
CA LEU A 110 -2.00 3.36 -4.56
C LEU A 110 -2.29 1.97 -5.14
N LYS A 111 -1.84 1.71 -6.37
CA LYS A 111 -2.17 0.49 -7.12
C LYS A 111 -1.08 -0.58 -7.06
N ASP A 112 0.17 -0.15 -6.97
CA ASP A 112 1.35 -1.01 -6.94
C ASP A 112 1.83 -1.29 -5.50
N LEU A 113 1.31 -0.56 -4.50
CA LEU A 113 1.58 -0.84 -3.09
C LEU A 113 1.02 -2.23 -2.72
N PRO A 114 1.84 -3.18 -2.26
CA PRO A 114 1.36 -4.48 -1.79
C PRO A 114 0.46 -4.31 -0.56
N VAL A 115 -0.79 -4.75 -0.67
CA VAL A 115 -1.78 -4.67 0.40
C VAL A 115 -2.27 -6.07 0.76
N LEU A 116 -2.58 -6.30 2.04
CA LEU A 116 -3.14 -7.56 2.51
C LEU A 116 -4.57 -7.74 1.95
N PRO A 117 -4.86 -8.84 1.23
CA PRO A 117 -6.18 -9.10 0.66
C PRO A 117 -7.25 -9.25 1.75
N GLU A 118 -8.47 -8.81 1.47
CA GLU A 118 -9.60 -8.88 2.42
C GLU A 118 -9.97 -10.33 2.77
N GLU A 119 -9.74 -11.26 1.84
CA GLU A 119 -9.95 -12.70 2.05
C GLU A 119 -9.07 -13.23 3.19
N LEU A 120 -7.85 -12.71 3.35
CA LEU A 120 -6.95 -13.13 4.43
C LEU A 120 -7.40 -12.58 5.78
N LEU A 121 -7.94 -11.35 5.82
CA LEU A 121 -8.46 -10.74 7.04
C LEU A 121 -9.60 -11.55 7.66
N THR A 122 -10.39 -12.22 6.81
CA THR A 122 -11.53 -13.02 7.22
C THR A 122 -11.15 -14.49 7.41
N ALA A 123 -10.55 -15.12 6.40
CA ALA A 123 -10.29 -16.56 6.40
C ALA A 123 -9.10 -16.96 7.27
N ALA A 124 -8.04 -16.14 7.35
CA ALA A 124 -6.82 -16.43 8.11
C ALA A 124 -6.65 -15.50 9.33
N ARG A 125 -7.77 -15.02 9.88
CA ARG A 125 -7.81 -14.02 10.96
C ARG A 125 -6.87 -14.28 12.14
N PRO A 126 -6.72 -15.50 12.70
CA PRO A 126 -5.85 -15.69 13.85
C PRO A 126 -4.37 -15.45 13.51
N MET A 127 -3.90 -15.90 12.34
CA MET A 127 -2.55 -15.63 11.85
C MET A 127 -2.33 -14.13 11.62
N VAL A 128 -3.29 -13.46 10.99
CA VAL A 128 -3.25 -11.99 10.79
C VAL A 128 -3.15 -11.26 12.12
N THR A 129 -3.95 -11.67 13.11
CA THR A 129 -3.94 -11.07 14.45
C THR A 129 -2.60 -11.31 15.14
N ALA A 130 -2.00 -12.50 15.00
CA ALA A 130 -0.68 -12.79 15.53
C ALA A 130 0.41 -11.88 14.92
N MET A 131 0.38 -11.67 13.60
CA MET A 131 1.30 -10.73 12.92
C MET A 131 1.09 -9.28 13.37
N GLN A 132 -0.15 -8.83 13.55
CA GLN A 132 -0.47 -7.49 14.05
C GLN A 132 0.02 -7.29 15.49
N ASN A 133 -0.23 -8.25 16.39
CA ASN A 133 0.24 -8.21 17.78
C ASN A 133 1.78 -8.14 17.87
N ARG A 134 2.47 -8.73 16.90
CA ARG A 134 3.93 -8.69 16.75
C ARG A 134 4.44 -7.49 15.98
N LYS A 135 3.56 -6.60 15.50
CA LYS A 135 3.87 -5.42 14.68
C LYS A 135 4.63 -5.75 13.39
N LEU A 136 4.40 -6.95 12.84
CA LEU A 136 5.00 -7.39 11.59
C LEU A 136 4.37 -6.71 10.38
N ILE A 137 3.04 -6.56 10.39
CA ILE A 137 2.27 -5.83 9.39
C ILE A 137 1.86 -4.45 9.92
N LYS A 138 1.91 -3.44 9.06
CA LYS A 138 1.68 -2.03 9.42
C LYS A 138 0.57 -1.42 8.56
N ALA A 139 -0.05 -0.35 9.05
CA ALA A 139 -0.92 0.49 8.25
C ALA A 139 -0.10 1.28 7.21
N ILE A 140 -0.77 1.73 6.14
CA ILE A 140 -0.16 2.57 5.10
C ILE A 140 0.41 3.84 5.74
N THR A 141 1.66 4.17 5.39
CA THR A 141 2.36 5.34 5.89
C THR A 141 2.56 6.39 4.81
N PHE A 142 2.86 7.63 5.20
CA PHE A 142 3.18 8.69 4.24
C PHE A 142 4.39 8.36 3.36
N SER A 143 5.38 7.64 3.90
CA SER A 143 6.53 7.19 3.11
C SER A 143 6.14 6.20 2.01
N ASP A 144 5.12 5.37 2.26
CA ASP A 144 4.62 4.44 1.25
C ASP A 144 3.92 5.21 0.11
N VAL A 145 3.14 6.24 0.47
CA VAL A 145 2.51 7.15 -0.49
C VAL A 145 3.56 7.83 -1.37
N LEU A 146 4.59 8.44 -0.77
CA LEU A 146 5.65 9.11 -1.55
C LEU A 146 6.37 8.15 -2.49
N LYS A 147 6.70 6.94 -2.01
CA LYS A 147 7.38 5.93 -2.80
C LYS A 147 6.54 5.54 -4.02
N GLU A 148 5.26 5.26 -3.83
CA GLU A 148 4.33 4.97 -4.92
C GLU A 148 4.29 6.11 -5.95
N LEU A 149 4.06 7.35 -5.48
CA LEU A 149 3.94 8.53 -6.34
C LEU A 149 5.21 8.78 -7.17
N SER A 150 6.37 8.48 -6.59
CA SER A 150 7.66 8.62 -7.29
C SER A 150 7.96 7.50 -8.29
N ASN A 151 7.31 6.34 -8.15
CA ASN A 151 7.59 5.17 -8.99
C ASN A 151 6.82 5.21 -10.31
N ARG A 152 5.62 5.82 -10.33
CA ARG A 152 4.79 5.87 -11.53
C ARG A 152 4.02 7.18 -11.65
N PRO A 153 3.78 7.66 -12.88
CA PRO A 153 2.80 8.70 -13.12
C PRO A 153 1.38 8.23 -12.75
N LEU A 154 0.59 9.12 -12.14
CA LEU A 154 -0.82 8.89 -11.88
C LEU A 154 -1.68 9.30 -13.07
N THR A 155 -2.70 8.50 -13.37
CA THR A 155 -3.75 8.87 -14.33
C THR A 155 -4.61 10.02 -13.82
N GLU A 156 -5.45 10.59 -14.69
CA GLU A 156 -6.34 11.67 -14.29
C GLU A 156 -7.25 11.31 -13.10
N GLU A 157 -7.87 10.13 -13.13
CA GLU A 157 -8.75 9.67 -12.05
C GLU A 157 -7.99 9.47 -10.73
N GLU A 158 -6.79 8.89 -10.80
CA GLU A 158 -5.92 8.67 -9.65
C GLU A 158 -5.39 9.98 -9.09
N SER A 159 -5.11 10.97 -9.94
CA SER A 159 -4.67 12.30 -9.54
C SER A 159 -5.75 13.04 -8.75
N ILE A 160 -7.02 12.91 -9.17
CA ILE A 160 -8.17 13.47 -8.46
C ILE A 160 -8.33 12.76 -7.11
N ALA A 161 -8.19 11.44 -7.06
CA ALA A 161 -8.23 10.70 -5.80
C ALA A 161 -7.11 11.13 -4.83
N CYS A 162 -5.87 11.22 -5.31
CA CYS A 162 -4.70 11.65 -4.53
C CYS A 162 -4.88 13.08 -3.98
N LEU A 163 -5.32 14.04 -4.82
CA LEU A 163 -5.57 15.41 -4.38
C LEU A 163 -6.77 15.52 -3.42
N THR A 164 -7.78 14.68 -3.58
CA THR A 164 -8.92 14.59 -2.64
C THR A 164 -8.45 14.12 -1.27
N TRP A 165 -7.62 13.08 -1.23
CA TRP A 165 -6.96 12.63 -0.01
C TRP A 165 -6.13 13.76 0.61
N TRP A 166 -5.21 14.37 -0.15
CA TRP A 166 -4.34 15.43 0.35
C TRP A 166 -5.09 16.63 0.93
N THR A 167 -6.16 17.07 0.26
CA THR A 167 -6.99 18.18 0.74
C THR A 167 -7.84 17.81 1.96
N SER A 168 -8.08 16.52 2.21
CA SER A 168 -8.79 16.06 3.41
C SER A 168 -7.96 16.17 4.70
N LEU A 169 -6.63 15.97 4.63
CA LEU A 169 -5.72 16.08 5.78
C LEU A 169 -5.73 17.47 6.44
N ASN A 170 -6.12 18.50 5.69
CA ASN A 170 -6.21 19.86 6.19
C ASN A 170 -7.33 20.08 7.22
N LYS A 171 -8.33 19.19 7.27
CA LYS A 171 -9.44 19.35 8.21
C LYS A 171 -9.04 19.07 9.66
N ASP A 172 -7.92 18.38 9.87
CA ASP A 172 -7.55 17.80 11.17
C ASP A 172 -6.59 18.67 12.00
N GLY A 173 -6.31 19.91 11.58
CA GLY A 173 -5.67 20.91 12.45
C GLY A 173 -4.21 20.64 12.83
N GLU A 174 -3.47 19.85 12.03
CA GLU A 174 -2.03 19.63 12.25
C GLU A 174 -1.22 20.94 12.16
N SER A 175 -0.07 20.98 12.86
CA SER A 175 0.83 22.14 12.86
C SER A 175 1.24 22.53 11.43
N ALA A 176 0.94 23.77 11.05
CA ALA A 176 1.14 24.30 9.70
C ALA A 176 2.57 24.11 9.16
N ALA A 177 3.59 24.10 10.04
CA ALA A 177 4.98 23.88 9.65
C ALA A 177 5.25 22.45 9.17
N ARG A 178 4.69 21.44 9.85
CA ARG A 178 4.81 20.02 9.44
C ARG A 178 4.10 19.80 8.10
N LEU A 179 2.89 20.33 7.97
CA LEU A 179 2.11 20.26 6.72
C LEU A 179 2.84 20.88 5.53
N ASN A 180 3.62 21.96 5.73
CA ASN A 180 4.41 22.56 4.64
C ASN A 180 5.50 21.63 4.11
N SER A 181 6.25 20.96 5.01
CA SER A 181 7.31 20.02 4.60
C SER A 181 6.75 18.79 3.88
N ILE A 182 5.64 18.24 4.39
CA ILE A 182 4.91 17.10 3.81
C ILE A 182 4.36 17.49 2.43
N ARG A 183 3.82 18.72 2.30
CA ARG A 183 3.33 19.24 1.02
C ARG A 183 4.43 19.26 -0.04
N GLN A 184 5.59 19.81 0.28
CA GLN A 184 6.70 19.90 -0.67
C GLN A 184 7.11 18.51 -1.15
N GLN A 185 7.31 17.56 -0.21
CA GLN A 185 7.64 16.18 -0.56
C GLN A 185 6.58 15.52 -1.46
N LEU A 186 5.29 15.75 -1.19
CA LEU A 186 4.21 15.23 -2.02
C LEU A 186 4.24 15.82 -3.44
N LEU A 187 4.35 17.14 -3.54
CA LEU A 187 4.36 17.84 -4.83
C LEU A 187 5.61 17.49 -5.66
N ASP A 188 6.74 17.22 -5.00
CA ASP A 188 7.98 16.79 -5.64
C ASP A 188 7.94 15.33 -6.11
N ALA A 189 7.27 14.45 -5.36
CA ALA A 189 7.13 13.05 -5.72
C ALA A 189 6.07 12.81 -6.80
N ALA A 190 4.98 13.59 -6.80
CA ALA A 190 3.82 13.33 -7.65
C ALA A 190 4.01 13.82 -9.09
N VAL A 191 3.70 12.94 -10.04
CA VAL A 191 3.68 13.22 -11.48
C VAL A 191 2.36 12.73 -12.05
N PHE A 192 1.68 13.55 -12.86
CA PHE A 192 0.40 13.19 -13.47
C PHE A 192 0.52 13.01 -14.97
N THR A 193 -0.33 12.16 -15.55
CA THR A 193 -0.54 12.08 -16.99
C THR A 193 -1.88 12.73 -17.37
N THR A 194 -1.87 13.45 -18.50
CA THR A 194 -3.04 14.11 -19.06
C THR A 194 -3.17 13.76 -20.53
N GLY A 195 -4.40 13.68 -21.03
CA GLY A 195 -4.67 13.22 -22.39
C GLY A 195 -4.87 11.70 -22.46
N ALA A 196 -5.24 11.20 -23.64
CA ALA A 196 -5.43 9.77 -23.83
C ALA A 196 -4.07 9.06 -23.91
N ALA A 197 -3.92 7.95 -23.17
CA ALA A 197 -2.69 7.15 -23.17
C ALA A 197 -2.32 6.72 -24.61
N GLY A 198 -1.08 6.97 -25.02
CA GLY A 198 -0.58 6.64 -26.37
C GLY A 198 -1.05 7.58 -27.48
N SER A 199 -1.68 8.72 -27.15
CA SER A 199 -2.01 9.76 -28.13
C SER A 199 -0.96 10.86 -28.18
N ASP A 200 -0.91 11.63 -29.28
CA ASP A 200 -0.08 12.83 -29.40
C ASP A 200 -0.43 13.93 -28.37
N THR A 201 -1.53 13.75 -27.63
CA THR A 201 -1.98 14.66 -26.56
C THR A 201 -1.54 14.21 -25.17
N GLU A 202 -0.88 13.05 -25.03
CA GLU A 202 -0.36 12.57 -23.76
C GLU A 202 0.76 13.50 -23.26
N ARG A 203 0.59 14.01 -22.04
CA ARG A 203 1.59 14.85 -21.38
C ARG A 203 1.81 14.40 -19.95
N ILE A 204 3.07 14.36 -19.57
CA ILE A 204 3.52 14.10 -18.21
C ILE A 204 3.77 15.44 -17.53
N VAL A 205 3.07 15.70 -16.43
CA VAL A 205 3.10 16.97 -15.71
C VAL A 205 3.53 16.72 -14.26
N PRO A 206 4.76 17.13 -13.88
CA PRO A 206 5.19 17.12 -12.48
C PRO A 206 4.38 18.13 -11.65
N LEU A 207 4.01 17.78 -10.42
CA LEU A 207 3.16 18.66 -9.61
C LEU A 207 3.90 19.88 -9.10
N ASN A 208 5.20 19.75 -8.85
CA ASN A 208 6.04 20.84 -8.42
C ASN A 208 6.23 21.95 -9.47
N THR A 209 5.93 21.70 -10.76
CA THR A 209 5.98 22.75 -11.81
C THR A 209 4.69 23.55 -11.89
N ILE A 210 3.62 23.09 -11.23
CA ILE A 210 2.32 23.75 -11.24
C ILE A 210 2.38 25.01 -10.37
N GLN A 211 2.03 26.15 -10.98
CA GLN A 211 2.02 27.47 -10.37
C GLN A 211 0.65 28.14 -10.48
N SER A 212 -0.16 27.77 -11.47
CA SER A 212 -1.47 28.36 -11.71
C SER A 212 -2.59 27.31 -11.67
N ILE A 213 -3.68 27.69 -11.01
CA ILE A 213 -4.91 26.90 -10.90
C ILE A 213 -6.01 27.64 -11.67
N LEU A 214 -6.77 26.92 -12.50
CA LEU A 214 -7.94 27.51 -13.15
C LEU A 214 -8.99 27.85 -12.08
N ASN A 215 -9.34 29.13 -11.94
CA ASN A 215 -10.48 29.52 -11.10
C ASN A 215 -11.75 29.50 -11.97
N PRO A 216 -12.68 28.55 -11.76
CA PRO A 216 -13.89 28.44 -12.59
C PRO A 216 -14.85 29.62 -12.40
N ARG A 217 -14.70 30.40 -11.32
CA ARG A 217 -15.57 31.55 -10.98
C ARG A 217 -15.09 32.89 -11.53
N GLY A 218 -13.91 32.96 -12.16
CA GLY A 218 -13.37 34.17 -12.79
C GLY A 218 -13.52 34.17 -14.32
N MET A 219 -13.02 35.22 -14.98
CA MET A 219 -12.94 35.35 -16.46
C MET A 219 -12.27 34.17 -17.19
N ALA A 220 -11.66 33.22 -16.47
CA ALA A 220 -11.08 31.98 -16.99
C ALA A 220 -12.11 30.86 -17.26
N GLY A 221 -13.37 31.00 -16.82
CA GLY A 221 -14.45 30.05 -17.10
C GLY A 221 -14.88 29.98 -18.58
N ASN A 222 -14.48 30.99 -19.37
CA ASN A 222 -14.77 31.11 -20.81
C ASN A 222 -13.53 30.91 -21.69
N ILE A 223 -12.45 30.30 -21.17
CA ILE A 223 -11.28 29.98 -22.01
C ILE A 223 -11.69 28.85 -22.98
N PRO A 224 -11.59 29.05 -24.30
CA PRO A 224 -11.87 27.99 -25.27
C PRO A 224 -10.99 26.77 -24.97
N SER A 225 -11.58 25.57 -25.01
CA SER A 225 -10.86 24.31 -24.76
C SER A 225 -9.72 24.03 -25.75
N ASP A 226 -9.63 24.83 -26.82
CA ASP A 226 -8.69 24.70 -27.94
C ASP A 226 -7.41 25.55 -27.81
N ALA A 227 -7.27 26.32 -26.72
CA ALA A 227 -6.05 27.09 -26.49
C ALA A 227 -4.95 26.23 -25.82
N PRO A 228 -3.67 26.31 -26.26
CA PRO A 228 -2.59 25.62 -25.58
C PRO A 228 -2.42 26.21 -24.18
N PHE A 229 -2.85 25.47 -23.16
CA PHE A 229 -2.66 25.86 -21.77
C PHE A 229 -1.16 25.92 -21.41
N PRO A 230 -0.73 26.84 -20.54
CA PRO A 230 0.64 26.87 -20.04
C PRO A 230 1.01 25.53 -19.39
N ALA A 231 2.24 25.06 -19.63
CA ALA A 231 2.73 23.81 -19.03
C ALA A 231 2.80 23.85 -17.48
N THR A 232 2.73 25.05 -16.89
CA THR A 232 2.75 25.30 -15.45
C THR A 232 1.35 25.37 -14.83
N MET A 233 0.30 25.05 -15.60
CA MET A 233 -1.09 25.13 -15.15
C MET A 233 -1.65 23.75 -14.83
N LEU A 234 -2.39 23.64 -13.72
CA LEU A 234 -3.10 22.40 -13.41
C LEU A 234 -4.11 22.11 -14.53
N PRO A 235 -4.12 20.89 -15.10
CA PRO A 235 -5.02 20.51 -16.17
C PRO A 235 -6.48 20.83 -15.82
N PRO A 236 -7.24 21.46 -16.73
CA PRO A 236 -8.63 21.85 -16.45
C PRO A 236 -9.50 20.68 -16.00
N SER A 237 -9.25 19.50 -16.56
CA SER A 237 -9.98 18.26 -16.28
C SER A 237 -9.86 17.83 -14.81
N ILE A 238 -8.66 17.96 -14.23
CA ILE A 238 -8.41 17.77 -12.79
C ILE A 238 -8.95 18.95 -11.97
N SER A 239 -8.67 20.19 -12.38
CA SER A 239 -9.00 21.39 -11.59
C SER A 239 -10.51 21.57 -11.34
N LYS A 240 -11.36 21.13 -12.29
CA LYS A 240 -12.82 21.24 -12.22
C LYS A 240 -13.43 20.38 -11.12
N SER A 241 -12.73 19.32 -10.70
CA SER A 241 -13.18 18.40 -9.66
C SER A 241 -13.06 18.97 -8.24
N PHE A 242 -12.42 20.13 -8.07
CA PHE A 242 -12.14 20.73 -6.76
C PHE A 242 -12.67 22.16 -6.63
N LYS A 243 -12.92 22.57 -5.39
CA LYS A 243 -13.18 23.98 -5.10
C LYS A 243 -11.86 24.76 -5.15
N PRO A 244 -11.84 26.03 -5.64
CA PRO A 244 -10.62 26.83 -5.72
C PRO A 244 -9.86 26.95 -4.39
N ASP A 245 -10.57 27.03 -3.26
CA ASP A 245 -9.98 27.15 -1.93
C ASP A 245 -9.18 25.89 -1.53
N GLN A 246 -9.64 24.70 -1.95
CA GLN A 246 -8.97 23.43 -1.67
C GLN A 246 -7.65 23.33 -2.44
N LEU A 247 -7.67 23.70 -3.72
CA LEU A 247 -6.48 23.69 -4.57
C LEU A 247 -5.46 24.76 -4.16
N THR A 248 -5.94 25.96 -3.79
CA THR A 248 -5.07 27.03 -3.31
C THR A 248 -4.27 26.57 -2.09
N PHE A 249 -4.90 25.82 -1.18
CA PHE A 249 -4.20 25.21 -0.05
C PHE A 249 -3.23 24.09 -0.48
N ALA A 250 -3.70 23.19 -1.36
CA ALA A 250 -2.93 22.03 -1.81
C ALA A 250 -1.59 22.43 -2.45
N PHE A 251 -1.58 23.55 -3.17
CA PHE A 251 -0.43 24.08 -3.89
C PHE A 251 0.19 25.34 -3.25
N ARG A 252 -0.25 25.74 -2.04
CA ARG A 252 0.29 26.93 -1.36
C ARG A 252 1.78 26.73 -1.08
N ARG A 253 2.63 27.47 -1.79
CA ARG A 253 4.06 27.54 -1.47
C ARG A 253 4.23 28.45 -0.25
N GLY A 254 5.06 28.02 0.70
CA GLY A 254 5.41 28.84 1.86
C GLY A 254 6.14 30.12 1.42
N PRO A 255 6.29 31.12 2.29
CA PRO A 255 6.87 32.43 1.95
C PRO A 255 8.36 32.42 1.54
N TYR A 256 8.96 31.24 1.33
CA TYR A 256 10.38 31.06 0.97
C TYR A 256 10.55 29.99 -0.12
N SER A 257 9.84 30.13 -1.24
CA SER A 257 10.10 29.37 -2.47
C SER A 257 10.38 30.33 -3.63
#